data_AF-A0A8J7HW91-F1
#
_entry.id   AF-A0A8J7HW91-F1
#
_cell.length_a   1.000
_cell.length_b   1.000
_cell.length_c   1.000
_cell.angle_alpha   90.00
_cell.angle_beta   90.00
_cell.angle_gamma   90.00
#
_symmetry.space_group_name_H-M   'P 1'
#
loop_
_entity.id
_entity.type
_entity.pdbx_description
1 polymer ?
#
loop_
_entity_poly.entity_id
_entity_poly.type
_entity_poly.pdbx_seq_one_letter_code
_entity_poly.pdbx_strand_id
1 'polypeptide(L)'
;MTENVNMYNESSSEVEGKFLQASQQLQADKQTYGSEHIHLYVEDIEGDWLENWDWEDNLADYVDAFYAHCQQKNYLAAYDTLSACDEQLLQPQNYQKRLELYSHLAQIMKAQTSPLSIDEAQILTRTEFRIWEAESLIQQLTINNSHTL
;
A
#
# COMPACT_ATOMS: atom_id res chain seq x y z
N MET A 1 -65.23 -3.92 -25.81
CA MET A 1 -64.85 -2.51 -26.05
C MET A 1 -63.41 -2.38 -25.61
N THR A 2 -62.49 -2.32 -26.57
CA THR A 2 -61.05 -2.15 -26.34
C THR A 2 -60.75 -0.66 -26.33
N GLU A 3 -60.30 -0.14 -25.19
CA GLU A 3 -59.82 1.24 -25.11
C GLU A 3 -58.50 1.35 -25.88
N ASN A 4 -58.53 2.09 -27.00
CA ASN A 4 -57.33 2.49 -27.71
C ASN A 4 -56.60 3.52 -26.86
N VAL A 5 -55.48 3.12 -26.26
CA VAL A 5 -54.51 4.06 -25.69
C VAL A 5 -53.79 4.72 -26.87
N ASN A 6 -54.30 5.87 -27.30
CA ASN A 6 -53.55 6.79 -28.14
C ASN A 6 -52.42 7.35 -27.27
N MET A 7 -51.26 6.67 -27.27
CA MET A 7 -50.01 7.29 -26.87
C MET A 7 -49.75 8.41 -27.88
N TYR A 8 -50.07 9.63 -27.45
CA TYR A 8 -49.80 10.83 -28.20
C TYR A 8 -48.32 10.84 -28.58
N ASN A 9 -48.13 10.86 -29.90
CA ASN A 9 -46.92 11.24 -30.60
C ASN A 9 -46.58 12.69 -30.23
N GLU A 10 -46.00 12.93 -29.05
CA GLU A 10 -45.28 14.16 -28.79
C GLU A 10 -44.00 14.09 -29.63
N SER A 11 -43.94 14.92 -30.67
CA SER A 11 -42.83 14.94 -31.62
C SER A 11 -41.50 15.07 -30.87
N SER A 12 -40.61 14.08 -31.09
CA SER A 12 -39.24 13.97 -30.53
C SER A 12 -38.48 15.31 -30.41
N SER A 13 -38.73 16.24 -31.34
CA SER A 13 -38.13 17.57 -31.39
C SER A 13 -38.41 18.47 -30.18
N GLU A 14 -39.58 18.37 -29.55
CA GLU A 14 -39.95 19.24 -28.42
C GLU A 14 -39.32 18.78 -27.10
N VAL A 15 -39.10 17.47 -26.99
CA VAL A 15 -38.42 16.82 -25.86
C VAL A 15 -36.90 17.04 -25.96
N GLU A 16 -36.33 16.89 -27.16
CA GLU A 16 -34.92 17.16 -27.45
C GLU A 16 -34.52 18.62 -27.19
N GLY A 17 -35.40 19.58 -27.54
CA GLY A 17 -35.18 20.99 -27.27
C GLY A 17 -35.06 21.31 -25.76
N LYS A 18 -35.88 20.65 -24.93
CA LYS A 18 -35.85 20.83 -23.47
C LYS A 18 -34.57 20.27 -22.84
N PHE A 19 -34.08 19.12 -23.32
CA PHE A 19 -32.83 18.53 -22.84
C PHE A 19 -31.61 19.36 -23.24
N LEU A 20 -31.62 19.92 -24.46
CA LEU A 20 -30.56 20.81 -24.93
C LEU A 20 -30.51 22.09 -24.10
N GLN A 21 -31.67 22.69 -23.85
CA GLN A 21 -31.78 23.91 -23.04
C GLN A 21 -31.35 23.67 -21.59
N ALA A 22 -31.74 22.54 -20.98
CA ALA A 22 -31.32 22.17 -19.64
C ALA A 22 -29.80 21.93 -19.55
N SER A 23 -29.20 21.31 -20.57
CA SER A 23 -27.75 21.08 -20.63
C SER A 23 -26.96 22.38 -20.79
N GLN A 24 -27.46 23.30 -21.62
CA GLN A 24 -26.86 24.64 -21.79
C GLN A 24 -26.96 25.46 -20.51
N GLN A 25 -28.09 25.39 -19.79
CA GLN A 25 -28.25 26.06 -18.51
C GLN A 25 -27.28 25.52 -17.46
N LEU A 26 -27.15 24.18 -17.35
CA LEU A 26 -26.17 23.57 -16.44
C LEU A 26 -24.73 23.97 -16.76
N GLN A 27 -24.40 24.12 -18.04
CA GLN A 27 -23.06 24.56 -18.46
C GLN A 27 -22.82 26.04 -18.14
N ALA A 28 -23.83 26.90 -18.32
CA ALA A 28 -23.79 28.29 -17.91
C ALA A 28 -23.66 28.40 -16.38
N ASP A 29 -24.45 27.65 -15.63
CA ASP A 29 -24.42 27.63 -14.16
C ASP A 29 -23.04 27.17 -13.63
N LYS A 30 -22.39 26.19 -14.28
CA LYS A 30 -21.02 25.79 -13.95
C LYS A 30 -19.99 26.89 -14.23
N GLN A 31 -20.17 27.65 -15.31
CA GLN A 31 -19.26 28.77 -15.63
C GLN A 31 -19.49 29.96 -14.68
N THR A 32 -20.75 30.25 -14.35
CA THR A 32 -21.14 31.35 -13.46
C THR A 32 -20.80 31.04 -12.00
N TYR A 33 -21.23 29.90 -11.46
CA TYR A 33 -21.06 29.58 -10.04
C TYR A 33 -19.83 28.72 -9.75
N GLY A 34 -19.33 27.96 -10.72
CA GLY A 34 -18.22 27.02 -10.50
C GLY A 34 -16.87 27.70 -10.28
N SER A 35 -16.67 28.91 -10.82
CA SER A 35 -15.46 29.71 -10.51
C SER A 35 -15.62 30.54 -9.24
N GLU A 36 -16.85 30.94 -8.90
CA GLU A 36 -17.14 31.81 -7.74
C GLU A 36 -17.22 31.03 -6.42
N HIS A 37 -17.34 29.70 -6.45
CA HIS A 37 -17.46 28.86 -5.23
C HIS A 37 -16.22 28.01 -4.91
N ILE A 38 -15.11 28.15 -5.64
CA ILE A 38 -13.82 27.62 -5.18
C ILE A 38 -13.21 28.65 -4.22
N HIS A 39 -13.85 28.80 -3.06
CA HIS A 39 -13.20 29.34 -1.88
C HIS A 39 -12.56 28.16 -1.15
N LEU A 40 -11.42 27.70 -1.65
CA LEU A 40 -10.50 26.95 -0.82
C LEU A 40 -9.99 27.94 0.22
N TYR A 41 -10.57 27.92 1.42
CA TYR A 41 -9.89 28.45 2.61
C TYR A 41 -8.74 27.51 2.92
N VAL A 42 -7.68 27.58 2.10
CA VAL A 42 -6.35 27.26 2.61
C VAL A 42 -5.92 28.55 3.28
N GLU A 43 -6.27 28.70 4.56
CA GLU A 43 -5.46 29.55 5.41
C GLU A 43 -4.02 29.08 5.23
N ASP A 44 -3.11 30.00 4.95
CA ASP A 44 -1.67 29.78 5.13
C ASP A 44 -1.48 29.39 6.60
N ILE A 45 -1.68 28.11 6.91
CA ILE A 45 -1.15 27.50 8.12
C ILE A 45 0.33 27.40 7.83
N GLU A 46 1.12 28.30 8.41
CA GLU A 46 2.59 28.22 8.39
C GLU A 46 3.01 26.80 8.77
N GLY A 47 3.49 26.04 7.80
CA GLY A 47 3.89 24.66 7.98
C GLY A 47 3.38 23.80 6.84
N ASP A 48 4.30 23.39 5.99
CA ASP A 48 4.03 22.45 4.91
C ASP A 48 3.24 21.24 5.45
N TRP A 49 1.95 21.21 5.11
CA TRP A 49 1.06 20.06 5.30
C TRP A 49 1.61 18.76 4.66
N LEU A 50 2.64 18.87 3.82
CA LEU A 50 3.39 17.75 3.24
C LEU A 50 4.68 17.40 3.99
N GLU A 51 5.21 18.29 4.85
CA GLU A 51 6.38 18.01 5.70
C GLU A 51 6.01 17.20 6.95
N ASN A 52 4.76 17.29 7.42
CA ASN A 52 4.24 16.56 8.58
C ASN A 52 3.44 15.29 8.22
N TRP A 53 3.50 14.85 6.97
CA TRP A 53 3.11 13.49 6.61
C TRP A 53 4.20 12.55 7.10
N ASP A 54 4.23 12.35 8.42
CA ASP A 54 5.10 11.41 9.12
C ASP A 54 4.54 9.98 8.95
N TRP A 55 4.33 9.57 7.69
CA TRP A 55 4.14 8.16 7.33
C TRP A 55 5.48 7.45 7.30
N GLU A 56 6.47 7.86 8.10
CA GLU A 56 7.65 7.03 8.31
C GLU A 56 7.16 5.68 8.81
N ASP A 57 6.97 4.74 7.87
CA ASP A 57 6.46 3.43 8.15
C ASP A 57 7.43 2.84 9.15
N ASN A 58 7.04 2.83 10.42
CA ASN A 58 7.97 2.52 11.46
C ASN A 58 8.31 1.04 11.32
N LEU A 59 9.58 0.69 11.48
CA LEU A 59 10.00 -0.71 11.48
C LEU A 59 9.14 -1.54 12.46
N ALA A 60 8.66 -0.93 13.55
CA ALA A 60 7.71 -1.54 14.46
C ALA A 60 6.40 -2.00 13.79
N ASP A 61 5.79 -1.18 12.94
CA ASP A 61 4.53 -1.49 12.27
C ASP A 61 4.69 -2.65 11.28
N TYR A 62 5.81 -2.67 10.55
CA TYR A 62 6.18 -3.80 9.69
C TYR A 62 6.41 -5.09 10.48
N VAL A 63 7.05 -4.99 11.65
CA VAL A 63 7.28 -6.16 12.52
C VAL A 63 5.96 -6.72 13.07
N ASP A 64 5.04 -5.85 13.47
CA ASP A 64 3.72 -6.27 13.96
C ASP A 64 2.91 -6.94 12.84
N ALA A 65 2.90 -6.36 11.64
CA ALA A 65 2.27 -6.95 10.46
C ALA A 65 2.89 -8.31 10.10
N PHE A 66 4.23 -8.42 10.15
CA PHE A 66 4.95 -9.67 9.91
C PHE A 66 4.45 -10.78 10.83
N TYR A 67 4.41 -10.55 12.15
CA TYR A 67 3.95 -11.56 13.11
C TYR A 67 2.48 -11.92 12.89
N ALA A 68 1.63 -10.96 12.53
CA ALA A 68 0.23 -11.23 12.18
C ALA A 68 0.13 -12.16 10.97
N HIS A 69 0.93 -11.95 9.93
CA HIS A 69 0.97 -12.83 8.75
C HIS A 69 1.52 -14.23 9.06
N CYS A 70 2.54 -14.33 9.93
CA CYS A 70 3.05 -15.61 10.41
C CYS A 70 1.97 -16.43 11.13
N GLN A 71 1.16 -15.79 11.98
CA GLN A 71 0.04 -16.46 12.67
C GLN A 71 -1.02 -16.97 11.70
N GLN A 72 -1.27 -16.22 10.63
CA GLN A 72 -2.20 -16.60 9.55
C GLN A 72 -1.64 -17.69 8.62
N LYS A 73 -0.37 -18.11 8.81
CA LYS A 73 0.37 -18.98 7.89
C LYS A 73 0.43 -18.42 6.46
N ASN A 74 0.36 -17.10 6.33
CA ASN A 74 0.51 -16.42 5.05
C ASN A 74 1.98 -16.05 4.85
N TYR A 75 2.79 -17.02 4.42
CA TYR A 75 4.24 -16.85 4.29
C TYR A 75 4.64 -15.87 3.19
N LEU A 76 3.81 -15.74 2.14
CA LEU A 76 4.03 -14.75 1.08
C LEU A 76 3.88 -13.34 1.64
N ALA A 77 2.77 -13.05 2.32
CA ALA A 77 2.55 -11.73 2.92
C ALA A 77 3.59 -11.43 4.02
N ALA A 78 3.98 -12.43 4.82
CA ALA A 78 5.05 -12.27 5.82
C ALA A 78 6.38 -11.89 5.17
N TYR A 79 6.77 -12.58 4.08
CA TYR A 79 7.98 -12.26 3.34
C TYR A 79 7.92 -10.88 2.67
N ASP A 80 6.80 -10.56 2.01
CA ASP A 80 6.61 -9.28 1.33
C ASP A 80 6.64 -8.11 2.30
N THR A 81 6.11 -8.27 3.51
CA THR A 81 6.18 -7.28 4.59
C THR A 81 7.62 -6.98 4.99
N LEU A 82 8.45 -8.02 5.18
CA LEU A 82 9.87 -7.84 5.48
C LEU A 82 10.62 -7.24 4.28
N SER A 83 10.25 -7.62 3.06
CA SER A 83 10.85 -7.08 1.85
C SER A 83 10.48 -5.62 1.59
N ALA A 84 9.35 -5.14 2.10
CA ALA A 84 8.95 -3.74 2.00
C ALA A 84 9.81 -2.85 2.91
N CYS A 85 10.20 -3.34 4.08
CA CYS A 85 11.08 -2.62 5.01
C CYS A 85 12.57 -2.99 4.90
N ASP A 86 12.97 -3.62 3.79
CA ASP A 86 14.33 -4.14 3.59
C ASP A 86 15.37 -3.00 3.64
N GLU A 87 15.02 -1.79 3.18
CA GLU A 87 15.88 -0.59 3.28
C GLU A 87 16.18 -0.20 4.74
N GLN A 88 15.19 -0.30 5.63
CA GLN A 88 15.36 -0.06 7.06
C GLN A 88 16.14 -1.19 7.72
N LEU A 89 15.89 -2.44 7.32
CA LEU A 89 16.60 -3.62 7.80
C LEU A 89 18.07 -3.68 7.34
N LEU A 90 18.41 -3.01 6.24
CA LEU A 90 19.77 -2.85 5.72
C LEU A 90 20.58 -1.75 6.42
N GLN A 91 20.00 -1.06 7.40
CA GLN A 91 20.76 -0.16 8.25
C GLN A 91 21.60 -0.96 9.27
N PRO A 92 22.86 -0.59 9.54
CA PRO A 92 23.76 -1.30 10.47
C PRO A 92 23.18 -1.61 11.84
N GLN A 93 22.40 -0.68 12.41
CA GLN A 93 21.72 -0.85 13.70
C GLN A 93 20.65 -1.95 13.69
N ASN A 94 20.17 -2.35 12.51
CA ASN A 94 19.06 -3.28 12.33
C ASN A 94 19.47 -4.66 11.82
N TYR A 95 20.75 -4.92 11.53
CA TYR A 95 21.16 -6.23 11.00
C TYR A 95 20.81 -7.40 11.93
N GLN A 96 20.93 -7.21 13.24
CA GLN A 96 20.53 -8.23 14.20
C GLN A 96 19.02 -8.50 14.14
N LYS A 97 18.21 -7.44 13.95
CA LYS A 97 16.76 -7.54 13.82
C LYS A 97 16.37 -8.23 12.50
N ARG A 98 17.06 -7.89 11.40
CA ARG A 98 16.91 -8.56 10.10
C ARG A 98 17.16 -10.06 10.21
N LEU A 99 18.26 -10.43 10.87
CA LEU A 99 18.60 -11.83 11.10
C LEU A 99 17.51 -12.54 11.92
N GLU A 100 17.03 -11.91 12.99
CA GLU A 100 15.96 -12.45 13.85
C GLU A 100 14.67 -12.73 13.07
N LEU A 101 14.19 -11.76 12.29
CA LEU A 101 12.91 -11.84 11.58
C LEU A 101 12.94 -12.91 10.48
N TYR A 102 13.96 -12.90 9.61
CA TYR A 102 14.07 -13.91 8.56
C TYR A 102 14.37 -15.31 9.13
N SER A 103 15.13 -15.42 10.22
CA SER A 103 15.33 -16.70 10.90
C SER A 103 14.03 -17.24 11.47
N HIS A 104 13.21 -16.39 12.07
CA HIS A 104 11.89 -16.77 12.56
C HIS A 104 11.01 -17.30 11.43
N LEU A 105 10.96 -16.60 10.29
CA LEU A 105 10.22 -17.04 9.10
C LEU A 105 10.69 -18.40 8.60
N ALA A 106 12.01 -18.61 8.46
CA ALA A 106 12.56 -19.90 8.05
C ALA A 106 12.21 -21.03 9.02
N GLN A 107 12.27 -20.77 10.34
CA GLN A 107 11.94 -21.76 11.37
C GLN A 107 10.47 -22.18 11.32
N ILE A 108 9.54 -21.23 11.23
CA ILE A 108 8.10 -21.55 11.16
C ILE A 108 7.77 -22.32 9.89
N MET A 109 8.42 -22.00 8.77
CA MET A 109 8.22 -22.70 7.50
C MET A 109 8.77 -24.13 7.55
N LYS A 110 9.96 -24.33 8.15
CA LYS A 110 10.57 -25.66 8.32
C LYS A 110 9.85 -26.53 9.34
N ALA A 111 9.23 -25.93 10.36
CA ALA A 111 8.47 -26.64 11.39
C ALA A 111 7.09 -27.12 10.92
N GLN A 112 6.68 -26.77 9.70
CA GLN A 112 5.41 -27.27 9.14
C GLN A 112 5.43 -28.79 8.98
N THR A 113 4.32 -29.43 9.34
CA THR A 113 4.11 -30.87 9.17
C THR A 113 3.72 -31.26 7.74
N SER A 114 3.26 -30.29 6.95
CA SER A 114 2.85 -30.48 5.55
C SER A 114 4.00 -30.15 4.60
N PRO A 115 4.11 -30.84 3.46
CA PRO A 115 5.08 -30.47 2.45
C PRO A 115 4.80 -29.06 1.92
N LEU A 116 5.85 -28.24 1.83
CA LEU A 116 5.80 -26.90 1.28
C LEU A 116 5.36 -26.95 -0.20
N SER A 117 4.48 -26.04 -0.58
CA SER A 117 4.20 -25.77 -2.00
C SER A 117 5.45 -25.23 -2.71
N ILE A 118 5.40 -25.21 -4.05
CA ILE A 118 6.52 -24.69 -4.86
C ILE A 118 6.81 -23.22 -4.50
N ASP A 119 5.77 -22.41 -4.31
CA ASP A 119 5.91 -20.99 -3.98
C ASP A 119 6.49 -20.81 -2.58
N GLU A 120 6.03 -21.58 -1.59
CA GLU A 120 6.59 -21.57 -0.24
C GLU A 120 8.06 -22.05 -0.22
N ALA A 121 8.43 -23.03 -1.04
CA ALA A 121 9.81 -23.47 -1.17
C ALA A 121 10.71 -22.35 -1.74
N GLN A 122 10.22 -21.60 -2.73
CA GLN A 122 10.95 -20.43 -3.27
C GLN A 122 11.09 -19.32 -2.21
N ILE A 123 10.04 -19.04 -1.45
CA ILE A 123 10.08 -18.08 -0.34
C ILE A 123 11.11 -18.52 0.71
N LEU A 124 11.15 -19.81 1.05
CA LEU A 124 12.13 -20.34 1.99
C LEU A 124 13.56 -20.15 1.48
N THR A 125 13.85 -20.47 0.22
CA THR A 125 15.18 -20.25 -0.38
C THR A 125 15.58 -18.77 -0.34
N ARG A 126 14.66 -17.85 -0.67
CA ARG A 126 14.93 -16.40 -0.58
C ARG A 126 15.18 -15.97 0.86
N THR A 127 14.39 -16.46 1.80
CA THR A 127 14.54 -16.20 3.23
C THR A 127 15.92 -16.65 3.74
N GLU A 128 16.36 -17.85 3.36
CA GLU A 128 17.69 -18.36 3.71
C GLU A 128 18.82 -17.52 3.13
N PHE A 129 18.65 -17.02 1.90
CA PHE A 129 19.61 -16.08 1.31
C PHE A 129 19.69 -14.76 2.10
N ARG A 130 18.55 -14.21 2.54
CA ARG A 130 18.53 -13.00 3.38
C ARG A 130 19.17 -13.19 4.75
N ILE A 131 19.01 -14.38 5.35
CA ILE A 131 19.71 -14.76 6.58
C ILE A 131 21.22 -14.72 6.37
N TRP A 132 21.72 -15.38 5.33
CA TRP A 132 23.14 -15.39 5.01
C TRP A 132 23.70 -13.99 4.77
N GLU A 133 22.97 -13.14 4.05
CA GLU A 133 23.34 -11.75 3.82
C GLU A 133 23.44 -10.96 5.14
N ALA A 134 22.46 -11.12 6.04
CA ALA A 134 22.47 -10.47 7.35
C ALA A 134 23.65 -10.95 8.21
N GLU A 135 23.94 -12.25 8.24
CA GLU A 135 25.11 -12.80 8.95
C GLU A 135 26.42 -12.23 8.42
N SER A 136 26.57 -12.12 7.09
CA SER A 136 27.76 -11.54 6.47
C SER A 136 27.94 -10.07 6.87
N LEU A 137 26.86 -9.29 6.84
CA LEU A 137 26.89 -7.87 7.22
C LEU A 137 27.26 -7.66 8.70
N ILE A 138 26.73 -8.51 9.61
CA ILE A 138 27.10 -8.49 11.04
C ILE A 138 28.58 -8.80 11.23
N GLN A 139 29.11 -9.80 10.52
CA GLN A 139 30.53 -10.15 10.58
C GLN A 139 31.41 -8.99 10.09
N GLN A 140 31.06 -8.35 8.98
CA GLN A 140 31.80 -7.21 8.45
C GLN A 140 31.82 -6.02 9.43
N LEU A 141 30.68 -5.68 10.04
CA LEU A 141 30.62 -4.65 11.09
C LEU A 141 31.53 -4.99 12.27
N THR A 142 31.50 -6.24 12.72
CA THR A 142 32.31 -6.70 13.86
C THR A 142 33.80 -6.56 13.57
N ILE A 143 34.24 -6.95 12.37
CA ILE A 143 35.63 -6.82 11.91
C ILE A 143 36.03 -5.35 11.84
N ASN A 144 35.23 -4.49 11.21
CA ASN A 144 35.53 -3.08 11.04
C ASN A 144 35.70 -2.35 12.39
N ASN A 145 34.82 -2.64 13.35
CA ASN A 145 34.88 -2.08 14.70
C ASN A 145 36.09 -2.60 15.50
N SER A 146 36.59 -3.80 15.18
CA SER A 146 37.77 -4.38 15.83
C SER A 146 39.10 -3.77 15.32
N HIS A 147 39.11 -3.21 14.11
CA HIS A 147 40.28 -2.56 13.50
C HIS A 147 40.39 -1.05 13.82
N THR A 148 39.38 -0.46 14.44
CA THR A 148 39.36 0.96 14.83
C THR A 148 39.79 1.23 16.28
N LEU A 149 40.12 0.18 17.04
CA LEU A 149 40.65 0.21 18.41
C LEU A 149 42.16 -0.12 18.41
#